data_AF-K3ZLV3-F1
#
_entry.id   AF-K3ZLV3-F1
#
_cell.length_a   1.000
_cell.length_b   1.000
_cell.length_c   1.000
_cell.angle_alpha   90.00
_cell.angle_beta   90.00
_cell.angle_gamma   90.00
#
_symmetry.space_group_name_H-M   'P 1'
#
loop_
_entity.id
_entity.type
_entity.pdbx_description
1 polymer ?
#
loop_
_entity_poly.entity_id
_entity_poly.type
_entity_poly.pdbx_seq_one_letter_code
_entity_poly.pdbx_strand_id
1 'polypeptide(L)'
;MALQLSAAAPPPRAPIGQPGCKTTCGNVRVPYPFGFGPSRCYWPGLNLTCDTSSQPPRLLLGDGTLRVTDISLFGLHDSTVRVVRFGSVINATGAGFWSAPFGRGFTEHGYLLSWGNELVVFGCNVVATLLADGIGVETTNTPGRIGGCASLCAKVISGGEFIINTADAKYGPIGDCSAGTAGCCRSPVTMPAPPRQVQAMRLNSRSDTVEEKQLPVNVFVAEEGWVGQLRNKSLRTDEVSEVPFVLKWSVTRGLPPGPELDDGGECADEVRRILCKSRHSSCWNAMPGPGYTCQCEDGYDGNPYLAGAGGCQ
;
A
#
# COMPACT_ATOMS: atom_id res chain seq x y z
N MET A 1 8.13 48.23 36.23
CA MET A 1 8.52 47.85 34.85
C MET A 1 8.42 46.35 34.73
N ALA A 2 7.37 45.84 34.07
CA ALA A 2 7.24 44.43 33.74
C ALA A 2 7.78 44.22 32.33
N LEU A 3 8.86 43.45 32.19
CA LEU A 3 9.40 43.04 30.91
C LEU A 3 8.48 41.97 30.30
N GLN A 4 7.77 42.31 29.23
CA GLN A 4 7.06 41.35 28.40
C GLN A 4 8.07 40.59 27.53
N LEU A 5 8.22 39.29 27.78
CA LEU A 5 8.91 38.37 26.89
C LEU A 5 8.05 38.16 25.63
N SER A 6 8.49 38.73 24.51
CA SER A 6 7.92 38.41 23.19
C SER A 6 8.35 37.01 22.80
N ALA A 7 7.39 36.09 22.65
CA ALA A 7 7.65 34.79 22.05
C ALA A 7 8.10 34.99 20.59
N ALA A 8 9.25 34.42 20.22
CA ALA A 8 9.71 34.41 18.84
C ALA A 8 8.76 33.57 17.98
N ALA A 9 8.41 34.08 16.80
CA ALA A 9 7.64 33.31 15.83
C ALA A 9 8.39 32.02 15.47
N PRO A 10 7.71 30.88 15.32
CA PRO A 10 8.36 29.65 14.89
C PRO A 10 9.05 29.87 13.54
N PRO A 11 10.22 29.26 13.31
CA PRO A 11 10.94 29.42 12.06
C PRO A 11 10.03 29.01 10.88
N PRO A 12 10.14 29.71 9.73
CA PRO A 12 9.38 29.35 8.54
C PRO A 12 9.69 27.90 8.17
N ARG A 13 8.65 27.10 7.94
CA ARG A 13 8.81 25.69 7.56
C ARG A 13 9.59 25.61 6.24
N ALA A 14 10.59 24.73 6.20
CA ALA A 14 11.36 24.49 5.00
C ALA A 14 10.44 24.15 3.81
N PRO A 15 10.70 24.71 2.61
CA PRO A 15 9.96 24.36 1.40
C PRO A 15 10.09 22.86 1.12
N ILE A 16 8.96 22.18 0.95
CA ILE A 16 8.93 20.74 0.63
C ILE A 16 8.68 20.46 -0.86
N GLY A 17 8.52 21.49 -1.68
CA GLY A 17 8.32 21.36 -3.12
C GLY A 17 9.00 22.45 -3.92
N GLN A 18 8.94 22.33 -5.24
CA GLN A 18 9.55 23.29 -6.17
C GLN A 18 8.92 24.70 -6.04
N PRO A 19 9.66 25.78 -6.35
CA PRO A 19 9.14 27.14 -6.28
C PRO A 19 7.84 27.34 -7.09
N GLY A 20 6.82 27.92 -6.44
CA GLY A 20 5.53 28.19 -7.07
C GLY A 20 4.67 26.95 -7.34
N CYS A 21 4.95 25.82 -6.69
CA CYS A 21 4.15 24.59 -6.75
C CYS A 21 3.33 24.41 -5.48
N LYS A 22 2.10 23.89 -5.63
CA LYS A 22 1.27 23.52 -4.48
C LYS A 22 1.79 22.23 -3.87
N THR A 23 1.90 22.19 -2.56
CA THR A 23 2.48 21.08 -1.79
C THR A 23 1.48 20.44 -0.81
N THR A 24 0.20 20.76 -0.96
CA THR A 24 -0.87 20.20 -0.13
C THR A 24 -2.13 20.00 -0.95
N CYS A 25 -2.83 18.89 -0.71
CA CYS A 25 -4.17 18.61 -1.23
C CYS A 25 -5.03 18.09 -0.09
N GLY A 26 -6.04 18.86 0.31
CA GLY A 26 -6.78 18.58 1.55
C GLY A 26 -5.83 18.62 2.75
N ASN A 27 -5.80 17.52 3.51
CA ASN A 27 -4.91 17.33 4.66
C ASN A 27 -3.58 16.63 4.33
N VAL A 28 -3.36 16.24 3.08
CA VAL A 28 -2.17 15.48 2.67
C VAL A 28 -1.07 16.41 2.20
N ARG A 29 0.14 16.23 2.75
CA ARG A 29 1.35 16.91 2.29
C ARG A 29 1.90 16.20 1.05
N VAL A 30 2.30 16.97 0.06
CA VAL A 30 2.82 16.47 -1.23
C VAL A 30 4.22 17.04 -1.44
N PRO A 31 5.25 16.34 -0.94
CA PRO A 31 6.63 16.77 -1.13
C PRO A 31 7.13 16.37 -2.53
N TYR A 32 7.99 17.20 -3.13
CA TYR A 32 8.71 16.83 -4.35
C TYR A 32 9.56 15.57 -4.07
N PRO A 33 9.64 14.55 -4.95
CA PRO A 33 9.34 14.58 -6.37
C PRO A 33 7.87 14.33 -6.74
N PHE A 34 6.98 14.14 -5.77
CA PHE A 34 5.55 14.10 -6.03
C PHE A 34 4.99 15.50 -6.24
N GLY A 35 3.91 15.57 -7.01
CA GLY A 35 3.22 16.83 -7.22
C GLY A 35 2.07 16.72 -8.20
N PHE A 36 1.40 17.84 -8.42
CA PHE A 36 0.27 17.94 -9.34
C PHE A 36 0.22 19.34 -9.95
N GLY A 37 -0.52 19.48 -11.06
CA GLY A 37 -0.57 20.72 -11.83
C GLY A 37 0.55 20.77 -12.89
N PRO A 38 1.29 21.88 -13.03
CA PRO A 38 2.33 22.01 -14.05
C PRO A 38 3.43 20.95 -13.94
N SER A 39 3.98 20.49 -15.07
CA SER A 39 5.00 19.44 -15.13
C SER A 39 6.28 19.72 -14.34
N ARG A 40 6.61 21.00 -14.09
CA ARG A 40 7.75 21.38 -13.23
C ARG A 40 7.56 21.01 -11.74
N CYS A 41 6.33 20.69 -11.33
CA CYS A 41 5.98 20.49 -9.93
C CYS A 41 6.12 19.04 -9.47
N TYR A 42 6.43 18.11 -10.38
CA TYR A 42 6.61 16.70 -10.09
C TYR A 42 7.70 16.10 -10.98
N TRP A 43 8.22 14.95 -10.59
CA TRP A 43 9.05 14.13 -11.45
C TRP A 43 8.20 13.23 -12.34
N PRO A 44 8.54 13.02 -13.63
CA PRO A 44 7.79 12.14 -14.51
C PRO A 44 7.49 10.76 -13.87
N GLY A 45 6.20 10.35 -13.87
CA GLY A 45 5.73 9.13 -13.22
C GLY A 45 5.27 9.30 -11.76
N LEU A 46 5.61 10.41 -11.11
CA LEU A 46 5.17 10.74 -9.74
C LEU A 46 4.15 11.87 -9.69
N ASN A 47 3.43 12.07 -10.81
CA ASN A 47 2.30 12.98 -10.86
C ASN A 47 1.10 12.40 -10.13
N LEU A 48 0.44 13.25 -9.37
CA LEU A 48 -0.79 12.96 -8.64
C LEU A 48 -1.93 13.83 -9.18
N THR A 49 -3.16 13.49 -8.80
CA THR A 49 -4.33 14.30 -9.09
C THR A 49 -4.94 14.79 -7.80
N CYS A 50 -5.06 16.11 -7.63
CA CYS A 50 -5.82 16.69 -6.51
C CYS A 50 -7.25 16.94 -6.98
N ASP A 51 -8.16 16.04 -6.62
CA ASP A 51 -9.59 16.22 -6.86
C ASP A 51 -10.15 17.25 -5.86
N THR A 52 -10.54 18.40 -6.39
CA THR A 52 -11.13 19.50 -5.61
C THR A 52 -12.65 19.54 -5.69
N SER A 53 -13.27 18.65 -6.47
CA SER A 53 -14.72 18.52 -6.55
C SER A 53 -15.29 17.80 -5.32
N SER A 54 -14.48 16.98 -4.66
CA SER A 54 -14.80 16.35 -3.37
C SER A 54 -14.56 17.30 -2.19
N GLN A 55 -15.36 17.14 -1.13
CA GLN A 55 -15.20 17.85 0.12
C GLN A 55 -15.03 16.86 1.29
N PRO A 56 -13.86 16.84 1.95
CA PRO A 56 -12.64 17.59 1.64
C PRO A 56 -11.97 17.13 0.32
N PRO A 57 -11.10 17.97 -0.31
CA PRO A 57 -10.35 17.58 -1.50
C PRO A 57 -9.53 16.30 -1.28
N ARG A 58 -9.47 15.46 -2.31
CA ARG A 58 -8.83 14.14 -2.25
C ARG A 58 -7.62 14.08 -3.17
N LEU A 59 -6.50 13.58 -2.65
CA LEU A 59 -5.31 13.29 -3.44
C LEU A 59 -5.42 11.87 -4.00
N LEU A 60 -5.26 11.74 -5.32
CA LEU A 60 -5.48 10.50 -6.06
C LEU A 60 -4.21 10.09 -6.81
N LEU A 61 -3.99 8.78 -6.90
CA LEU A 61 -2.87 8.16 -7.60
C LEU A 61 -3.34 7.40 -8.85
N GLY A 62 -2.54 7.46 -9.92
CA GLY A 62 -2.75 6.67 -11.14
C GLY A 62 -4.07 7.02 -11.83
N ASP A 63 -4.91 6.00 -12.03
CA ASP A 63 -6.24 6.10 -12.66
C ASP A 63 -7.32 6.71 -11.74
N GLY A 64 -6.97 7.08 -10.51
CA GLY A 64 -7.89 7.68 -9.55
C GLY A 64 -8.61 6.68 -8.64
N THR A 65 -8.34 5.37 -8.79
CA THR A 65 -8.93 4.33 -7.92
C THR A 65 -8.36 4.33 -6.50
N LEU A 66 -7.18 4.94 -6.31
CA LEU A 66 -6.47 4.96 -5.03
C LEU A 66 -6.39 6.38 -4.48
N ARG A 67 -6.83 6.54 -3.22
CA ARG A 67 -6.69 7.80 -2.48
C ARG A 67 -5.41 7.80 -1.67
N VAL A 68 -4.50 8.73 -1.94
CA VAL A 68 -3.28 8.91 -1.16
C VAL A 68 -3.61 9.55 0.18
N THR A 69 -2.98 9.04 1.24
CA THR A 69 -3.15 9.54 2.61
C THR A 69 -1.86 10.06 3.22
N ASP A 70 -0.72 9.51 2.80
CA ASP A 70 0.58 9.93 3.29
C ASP A 70 1.69 9.56 2.28
N ILE A 71 2.75 10.37 2.25
CA ILE A 71 3.90 10.19 1.37
C ILE A 71 5.16 10.33 2.21
N SER A 72 5.97 9.28 2.21
CA SER A 72 7.26 9.18 2.87
C SER A 72 8.39 9.22 1.84
N LEU A 73 9.42 10.00 2.14
CA LEU A 73 10.67 10.11 1.36
C LEU A 73 11.87 9.45 2.06
N PHE A 74 11.65 8.64 3.10
CA PHE A 74 12.76 7.99 3.81
C PHE A 74 13.46 7.00 2.87
N GLY A 75 14.78 7.07 2.72
CA GLY A 75 15.55 6.47 1.61
C GLY A 75 15.46 4.96 1.41
N LEU A 76 16.62 4.27 1.48
CA LEU A 76 16.91 3.00 0.80
C LEU A 76 15.88 1.86 0.94
N HIS A 77 15.01 1.88 1.96
CA HIS A 77 13.91 0.90 2.09
C HIS A 77 12.55 1.44 2.55
N ASP A 78 12.44 2.73 2.90
CA ASP A 78 11.30 3.29 3.64
C ASP A 78 10.51 4.35 2.83
N SER A 79 10.82 4.44 1.53
CA SER A 79 10.15 5.34 0.59
C SER A 79 8.79 4.74 0.26
N THR A 80 7.76 5.24 0.92
CA THR A 80 6.41 4.67 0.83
C THR A 80 5.34 5.69 0.49
N VAL A 81 4.29 5.25 -0.19
CA VAL A 81 3.03 5.99 -0.35
C VAL A 81 1.91 5.16 0.28
N ARG A 82 1.24 5.72 1.28
CA ARG A 82 0.07 5.10 1.91
C ARG A 82 -1.17 5.47 1.12
N VAL A 83 -1.89 4.47 0.65
CA VAL A 83 -3.08 4.63 -0.18
C VAL A 83 -4.27 3.90 0.44
N VAL A 84 -5.47 4.36 0.12
CA VAL A 84 -6.73 3.74 0.50
C VAL A 84 -7.47 3.30 -0.75
N ARG A 85 -7.89 2.05 -0.78
CA ARG A 85 -8.86 1.50 -1.74
C ARG A 85 -10.24 1.40 -1.08
N PHE A 86 -11.27 1.56 -1.90
CA PHE A 86 -12.64 1.29 -1.48
C PHE A 86 -13.01 -0.19 -1.67
N GLY A 87 -13.46 -0.84 -0.60
CA GLY A 87 -13.95 -2.22 -0.60
C GLY A 87 -12.89 -3.31 -0.78
N SER A 88 -13.35 -4.56 -0.86
CA SER A 88 -12.53 -5.77 -1.03
C SER A 88 -12.04 -5.96 -2.47
N VAL A 89 -10.94 -6.70 -2.65
CA VAL A 89 -10.47 -7.14 -3.98
C VAL A 89 -11.38 -8.24 -4.54
N ILE A 90 -11.79 -9.19 -3.69
CA ILE A 90 -12.80 -10.20 -4.01
C ILE A 90 -13.94 -10.05 -3.01
N ASN A 91 -15.17 -9.93 -3.51
CA ASN A 91 -16.42 -10.11 -2.77
C ASN A 91 -17.22 -11.16 -3.53
N ALA A 92 -17.40 -12.34 -2.94
CA ALA A 92 -18.05 -13.46 -3.60
C ALA A 92 -18.93 -14.25 -2.65
N THR A 93 -19.98 -14.85 -3.20
CA THR A 93 -20.85 -15.82 -2.52
C THR A 93 -20.84 -17.13 -3.30
N GLY A 94 -21.21 -18.23 -2.65
CA GLY A 94 -21.28 -19.53 -3.32
C GLY A 94 -19.97 -20.32 -3.28
N ALA A 95 -19.92 -21.30 -4.19
CA ALA A 95 -18.82 -22.23 -4.34
C ALA A 95 -17.93 -21.85 -5.53
N GLY A 96 -16.69 -22.35 -5.52
CA GLY A 96 -15.83 -22.35 -6.70
C GLY A 96 -14.54 -21.55 -6.53
N PHE A 97 -13.99 -21.18 -7.69
CA PHE A 97 -12.76 -20.44 -7.84
C PHE A 97 -13.08 -19.03 -8.33
N TRP A 98 -12.47 -18.03 -7.71
CA TRP A 98 -12.61 -16.62 -8.04
C TRP A 98 -11.23 -16.04 -8.35
N SER A 99 -11.18 -15.16 -9.35
CA SER A 99 -9.98 -14.43 -9.73
C SER A 99 -10.36 -12.99 -10.05
N ALA A 100 -9.70 -12.04 -9.40
CA ALA A 100 -9.93 -10.62 -9.61
C ALA A 100 -8.60 -9.88 -9.85
N PRO A 101 -8.53 -9.00 -10.86
CA PRO A 101 -7.34 -8.16 -11.06
C PRO A 101 -7.15 -7.24 -9.86
N PHE A 102 -5.90 -6.97 -9.48
CA PHE A 102 -5.64 -6.04 -8.38
C PHE A 102 -5.95 -4.58 -8.78
N GLY A 103 -5.88 -4.25 -10.07
CA GLY A 103 -5.84 -2.88 -10.56
C GLY A 103 -4.40 -2.37 -10.62
N ARG A 104 -3.99 -1.90 -11.80
CA ARG A 104 -2.57 -1.69 -12.16
C ARG A 104 -2.22 -0.23 -12.50
N GLY A 105 -3.13 0.71 -12.26
CA GLY A 105 -2.94 2.13 -12.61
C GLY A 105 -1.72 2.80 -11.94
N PHE A 106 -1.10 2.16 -10.94
CA PHE A 106 0.11 2.64 -10.26
C PHE A 106 1.39 1.86 -10.65
N THR A 107 1.30 0.63 -11.16
CA THR A 107 2.50 -0.22 -11.34
C THR A 107 3.40 0.24 -12.49
N GLU A 108 2.85 0.95 -13.48
CA GLU A 108 3.60 1.46 -14.65
C GLU A 108 4.59 2.59 -14.33
N HIS A 109 4.64 3.01 -13.06
CA HIS A 109 5.36 4.18 -12.59
C HIS A 109 6.36 3.88 -11.46
N GLY A 110 6.75 2.61 -11.28
CA GLY A 110 7.77 2.22 -10.28
C GLY A 110 7.23 2.01 -8.87
N TYR A 111 5.92 1.81 -8.72
CA TYR A 111 5.31 1.50 -7.43
C TYR A 111 5.17 -0.01 -7.25
N LEU A 112 5.57 -0.50 -6.08
CA LEU A 112 5.47 -1.89 -5.68
C LEU A 112 4.58 -2.02 -4.44
N LEU A 113 3.86 -3.13 -4.28
CA LEU A 113 3.19 -3.40 -3.01
C LEU A 113 4.27 -3.64 -1.93
N SER A 114 4.24 -2.96 -0.79
CA SER A 114 5.31 -3.08 0.22
C SER A 114 5.19 -4.34 1.11
N TRP A 115 6.24 -4.63 1.89
CA TRP A 115 6.21 -5.63 2.97
C TRP A 115 5.23 -5.31 4.09
N GLY A 116 4.92 -4.03 4.32
CA GLY A 116 4.00 -3.58 5.38
C GLY A 116 2.53 -3.89 5.09
N ASN A 117 2.26 -4.87 4.23
CA ASN A 117 0.92 -5.28 3.86
C ASN A 117 0.70 -6.76 4.16
N GLU A 118 -0.56 -7.12 4.33
CA GLU A 118 -1.05 -8.46 4.56
C GLU A 118 -2.23 -8.79 3.62
N LEU A 119 -2.28 -10.05 3.19
CA LEU A 119 -3.46 -10.63 2.55
C LEU A 119 -4.41 -11.07 3.66
N VAL A 120 -5.62 -10.50 3.68
CA VAL A 120 -6.64 -10.78 4.68
C VAL A 120 -7.83 -11.45 4.01
N VAL A 121 -8.27 -12.56 4.58
CA VAL A 121 -9.40 -13.34 4.10
C VAL A 121 -10.44 -13.42 5.21
N PHE A 122 -11.68 -13.11 4.88
CA PHE A 122 -12.85 -13.44 5.67
C PHE A 122 -13.71 -14.42 4.87
N GLY A 123 -14.05 -15.55 5.47
CA GLY A 123 -14.79 -16.62 4.82
C GLY A 123 -14.37 -17.98 5.34
N CYS A 124 -15.25 -18.97 5.24
CA CYS A 124 -15.00 -20.32 5.74
C CYS A 124 -14.54 -21.29 4.66
N ASN A 125 -13.50 -22.05 5.00
CA ASN A 125 -12.89 -23.07 4.14
C ASN A 125 -12.44 -22.44 2.82
N VAL A 126 -11.70 -21.34 2.87
CA VAL A 126 -11.22 -20.60 1.70
C VAL A 126 -9.71 -20.49 1.74
N VAL A 127 -9.07 -20.67 0.59
CA VAL A 127 -7.67 -20.32 0.37
C VAL A 127 -7.60 -19.20 -0.63
N ALA A 128 -6.91 -18.12 -0.30
CA ALA A 128 -6.59 -17.02 -1.21
C ALA A 128 -5.09 -16.93 -1.46
N THR A 129 -4.71 -16.51 -2.66
CA THR A 129 -3.33 -16.29 -3.09
C THR A 129 -3.21 -14.94 -3.77
N LEU A 130 -2.20 -14.16 -3.39
CA LEU A 130 -1.83 -12.92 -4.05
C LEU A 130 -0.71 -13.19 -5.06
N LEU A 131 -0.97 -12.87 -6.32
CA LEU A 131 -0.03 -13.05 -7.42
C LEU A 131 0.62 -11.73 -7.81
N ALA A 132 1.89 -11.79 -8.21
CA ALA A 132 2.66 -10.64 -8.68
C ALA A 132 3.40 -10.94 -9.99
N ASP A 133 3.61 -9.88 -10.76
CA ASP A 133 4.42 -9.91 -11.97
C ASP A 133 5.92 -9.82 -11.61
N GLY A 134 6.80 -10.31 -12.49
CA GLY A 134 8.26 -10.24 -12.30
C GLY A 134 8.84 -11.13 -11.19
N ILE A 135 7.99 -11.92 -10.51
CA ILE A 135 8.40 -12.89 -9.49
C ILE A 135 8.24 -14.31 -10.03
N GLY A 136 9.25 -15.17 -9.82
CA GLY A 136 9.22 -16.58 -10.22
C GLY A 136 10.22 -16.92 -11.33
N VAL A 137 10.06 -18.10 -11.95
CA VAL A 137 10.96 -18.55 -13.02
C VAL A 137 10.53 -17.91 -14.34
N GLU A 138 11.36 -17.00 -14.87
CA GLU A 138 11.10 -16.21 -16.09
C GLU A 138 10.65 -17.07 -17.28
N THR A 139 11.16 -18.31 -17.39
CA THR A 139 10.87 -19.23 -18.50
C THR A 139 9.42 -19.70 -18.58
N THR A 140 8.62 -19.51 -17.54
CA THR A 140 7.26 -20.10 -17.44
C THR A 140 6.12 -19.10 -17.64
N ASN A 141 6.41 -17.78 -17.75
CA ASN A 141 5.41 -16.71 -17.74
C ASN A 141 4.36 -16.83 -16.60
N THR A 142 4.66 -17.61 -15.56
CA THR A 142 3.74 -17.89 -14.47
C THR A 142 3.97 -16.87 -13.38
N PRO A 143 2.95 -16.05 -13.01
CA PRO A 143 3.10 -15.06 -11.95
C PRO A 143 3.54 -15.70 -10.64
N GLY A 144 4.47 -15.05 -9.95
CA GLY A 144 4.92 -15.46 -8.64
C GLY A 144 3.84 -15.25 -7.59
N ARG A 145 3.97 -15.98 -6.48
CA ARG A 145 3.06 -15.90 -5.33
C ARG A 145 3.77 -15.11 -4.25
N ILE A 146 3.20 -13.98 -3.87
CA ILE A 146 3.77 -13.07 -2.85
C ILE A 146 2.93 -13.01 -1.57
N GLY A 147 1.92 -13.88 -1.46
CA GLY A 147 1.09 -14.02 -0.27
C GLY A 147 0.07 -15.14 -0.43
N GLY A 148 -0.28 -15.79 0.67
CA GLY A 148 -1.27 -16.86 0.70
C GLY A 148 -1.93 -16.98 2.07
N CYS A 149 -3.24 -17.11 2.11
CA CYS A 149 -4.00 -17.22 3.36
C CYS A 149 -5.05 -18.32 3.26
N ALA A 150 -5.13 -19.16 4.27
CA ALA A 150 -6.17 -20.18 4.40
C ALA A 150 -7.01 -19.89 5.64
N SER A 151 -8.33 -19.78 5.48
CA SER A 151 -9.27 -19.68 6.58
C SER A 151 -10.14 -20.93 6.63
N LEU A 152 -10.09 -21.66 7.75
CA LEU A 152 -10.74 -22.94 7.95
C LEU A 152 -11.78 -22.84 9.08
N CYS A 153 -12.91 -23.51 8.89
CA CYS A 153 -14.00 -23.54 9.86
C CYS A 153 -14.43 -24.96 10.17
N ALA A 154 -14.76 -25.22 11.44
CA ALA A 154 -15.36 -26.47 11.87
C ALA A 154 -16.89 -26.36 11.88
N LYS A 155 -17.58 -27.43 11.48
CA LYS A 155 -19.03 -27.57 11.64
C LYS A 155 -19.32 -28.22 13.00
N VAL A 156 -20.21 -27.63 13.77
CA VAL A 156 -20.71 -28.18 15.03
C VAL A 156 -22.22 -28.30 14.95
N ILE A 157 -22.77 -29.44 15.38
CA ILE A 157 -24.22 -29.61 15.52
C ILE A 157 -24.55 -29.31 16.98
N SER A 158 -25.44 -28.34 17.21
CA SER A 158 -25.95 -28.01 18.55
C SER A 158 -27.47 -27.88 18.49
N GLY A 159 -28.19 -28.63 19.34
CA GLY A 159 -29.65 -28.56 19.40
C GLY A 159 -30.40 -28.97 18.11
N GLY A 160 -29.76 -29.71 17.20
CA GLY A 160 -30.33 -30.06 15.89
C GLY A 160 -30.13 -28.99 14.80
N GLU A 161 -29.46 -27.88 15.12
CA GLU A 161 -29.09 -26.83 14.18
C GLU A 161 -27.58 -26.88 13.87
N PHE A 162 -27.22 -26.58 12.62
CA PHE A 162 -25.82 -26.48 12.20
C PHE A 162 -25.26 -25.12 12.58
N ILE A 163 -24.21 -25.12 13.40
CA ILE A 163 -23.45 -23.93 13.74
C ILE A 163 -22.07 -24.07 13.10
N ILE A 164 -21.71 -23.10 12.26
CA ILE A 164 -20.33 -22.98 11.81
C ILE A 164 -19.60 -22.32 12.96
N ASN A 165 -18.52 -22.93 13.47
CA ASN A 165 -17.67 -22.29 14.47
C ASN A 165 -16.89 -21.17 13.78
N THR A 166 -17.62 -20.10 13.52
CA THR A 166 -17.12 -18.79 13.20
C THR A 166 -17.29 -17.99 14.47
N ALA A 167 -16.25 -17.95 15.30
CA ALA A 167 -16.22 -16.92 16.32
C ALA A 167 -16.45 -15.52 15.70
N ASP A 168 -16.23 -15.37 14.38
CA ASP A 168 -16.17 -14.08 13.67
C ASP A 168 -17.23 -13.79 12.59
N ALA A 169 -18.07 -14.73 12.13
CA ALA A 169 -18.85 -14.48 10.90
C ALA A 169 -20.33 -14.09 11.08
N LYS A 170 -20.87 -14.04 12.30
CA LYS A 170 -22.28 -13.65 12.47
C LYS A 170 -22.66 -12.90 13.75
N TYR A 171 -21.93 -13.05 14.86
CA TYR A 171 -22.34 -12.45 16.16
C TYR A 171 -21.19 -12.04 17.11
N GLY A 172 -19.93 -11.94 16.65
CA GLY A 172 -18.76 -11.65 17.49
C GLY A 172 -17.82 -10.58 16.92
N PRO A 173 -17.01 -9.92 17.77
CA PRO A 173 -15.95 -9.00 17.31
C PRO A 173 -14.88 -9.77 16.52
N ILE A 174 -14.38 -9.19 15.43
CA ILE A 174 -13.32 -9.78 14.59
C ILE A 174 -12.14 -10.24 15.47
N GLY A 175 -11.87 -11.55 15.46
CA GLY A 175 -10.72 -12.19 16.07
C GLY A 175 -9.39 -11.70 15.49
N ASP A 176 -8.27 -12.18 16.03
CA ASP A 176 -6.95 -11.71 15.56
C ASP A 176 -6.58 -12.21 14.15
N CYS A 177 -7.37 -13.12 13.58
CA CYS A 177 -7.18 -13.75 12.27
C CYS A 177 -5.81 -14.40 12.05
N SER A 178 -5.00 -14.56 13.10
CA SER A 178 -3.60 -15.01 13.00
C SER A 178 -3.50 -16.52 12.79
N ALA A 179 -4.48 -17.27 13.29
CA ALA A 179 -4.47 -18.73 13.27
C ALA A 179 -5.04 -19.36 11.99
N GLY A 180 -5.68 -18.59 11.11
CA GLY A 180 -6.38 -19.13 9.95
C GLY A 180 -7.57 -20.02 10.29
N THR A 181 -8.11 -19.86 11.50
CA THR A 181 -9.29 -20.59 12.00
C THR A 181 -10.44 -19.62 12.26
N ALA A 182 -11.64 -20.14 12.52
CA ALA A 182 -12.81 -19.35 12.90
C ALA A 182 -13.36 -18.37 11.84
N GLY A 183 -13.00 -18.56 10.57
CA GLY A 183 -13.60 -17.82 9.44
C GLY A 183 -12.87 -16.55 9.06
N CYS A 184 -11.66 -16.30 9.58
CA CYS A 184 -10.73 -15.36 8.97
C CYS A 184 -9.28 -15.86 8.96
N CYS A 185 -8.44 -15.16 8.20
CA CYS A 185 -7.01 -15.40 8.08
C CYS A 185 -6.32 -14.08 7.68
N ARG A 186 -5.13 -13.82 8.20
CA ARG A 186 -4.20 -12.81 7.67
C ARG A 186 -2.80 -13.40 7.48
N SER A 187 -2.13 -13.02 6.40
CA SER A 187 -0.76 -13.46 6.10
C SER A 187 0.03 -12.30 5.51
N PRO A 188 1.29 -12.08 5.94
CA PRO A 188 2.12 -11.00 5.40
C PRO A 188 2.41 -11.20 3.92
N VAL A 189 2.64 -10.08 3.22
CA VAL A 189 3.22 -10.08 1.87
C VAL A 189 4.70 -10.43 1.98
N THR A 190 5.14 -11.45 1.24
CA THR A 190 6.48 -12.02 1.39
C THR A 190 7.57 -11.22 0.69
N MET A 191 7.21 -10.42 -0.32
CA MET A 191 8.14 -9.64 -1.12
C MET A 191 7.43 -8.47 -1.80
N PRO A 192 8.08 -7.30 -1.94
CA PRO A 192 7.51 -6.19 -2.67
C PRO A 192 7.59 -6.46 -4.16
N ALA A 193 6.45 -6.34 -4.83
CA ALA A 193 6.35 -6.59 -6.26
C ALA A 193 5.11 -5.89 -6.84
N PRO A 194 5.00 -5.76 -8.17
CA PRO A 194 3.79 -5.28 -8.82
C PRO A 194 2.66 -6.32 -8.65
N PRO A 195 1.58 -6.01 -7.91
CA PRO A 195 0.51 -6.97 -7.71
C PRO A 195 -0.28 -7.15 -9.01
N ARG A 196 -0.49 -8.41 -9.42
CA ARG A 196 -1.18 -8.78 -10.65
C ARG A 196 -2.67 -9.01 -10.39
N GLN A 197 -2.97 -10.01 -9.56
CA GLN A 197 -4.33 -10.46 -9.28
C GLN A 197 -4.40 -11.21 -7.95
N VAL A 198 -5.59 -11.28 -7.39
CA VAL A 198 -5.92 -12.15 -6.25
C VAL A 198 -6.75 -13.31 -6.77
N GLN A 199 -6.39 -14.51 -6.33
CA GLN A 199 -7.17 -15.72 -6.56
C GLN A 199 -7.69 -16.24 -5.23
N ALA A 200 -8.90 -16.75 -5.21
CA ALA A 200 -9.49 -17.41 -4.05
C ALA A 200 -10.25 -18.67 -4.47
N MET A 201 -10.23 -19.68 -3.62
CA MET A 201 -10.93 -20.95 -3.85
C MET A 201 -11.55 -21.43 -2.56
N ARG A 202 -12.82 -21.82 -2.61
CA ARG A 202 -13.46 -22.53 -1.51
C ARG A 202 -13.07 -24.02 -1.54
N LEU A 203 -12.52 -24.50 -0.43
CA LEU A 203 -12.18 -25.89 -0.19
C LEU A 203 -13.46 -26.71 0.04
N ASN A 204 -13.55 -27.88 -0.58
CA ASN A 204 -14.66 -28.86 -0.45
C ASN A 204 -16.04 -28.36 -0.92
N SER A 205 -16.16 -27.97 -2.20
CA SER A 205 -17.43 -27.59 -2.84
C SER A 205 -18.31 -28.80 -3.20
N ARG A 206 -18.72 -29.61 -2.21
CA ARG A 206 -19.84 -30.57 -2.43
C ARG A 206 -21.15 -29.80 -2.22
N SER A 207 -22.01 -29.88 -3.23
CA SER A 207 -23.08 -28.96 -3.63
C SER A 207 -24.24 -28.68 -2.65
N ASP A 208 -24.08 -28.88 -1.35
CA ASP A 208 -25.18 -28.69 -0.39
C ASP A 208 -24.70 -28.31 1.01
N THR A 209 -23.75 -27.38 1.10
CA THR A 209 -23.32 -26.87 2.41
C THR A 209 -23.92 -25.50 2.69
N VAL A 210 -24.48 -25.32 3.90
CA VAL A 210 -24.96 -24.03 4.45
C VAL A 210 -23.92 -22.91 4.29
N GLU A 211 -22.64 -23.27 4.25
CA GLU A 211 -21.48 -22.40 4.03
C GLU A 211 -21.48 -21.69 2.67
N GLU A 212 -21.89 -22.39 1.60
CA GLU A 212 -21.95 -21.84 0.23
C GLU A 212 -23.09 -20.82 0.08
N LYS A 213 -24.21 -21.04 0.77
CA LYS A 213 -25.42 -20.21 0.66
C LYS A 213 -25.45 -19.03 1.64
N GLN A 214 -24.69 -19.06 2.75
CA GLN A 214 -24.84 -18.08 3.83
C GLN A 214 -23.59 -17.27 4.21
N LEU A 215 -22.37 -17.67 3.85
CA LEU A 215 -21.16 -16.95 4.27
C LEU A 215 -20.43 -16.32 3.08
N PRO A 216 -20.42 -14.98 2.96
CA PRO A 216 -19.66 -14.29 1.93
C PRO A 216 -18.16 -14.49 2.14
N VAL A 217 -17.42 -14.49 1.04
CA VAL A 217 -15.97 -14.50 0.99
C VAL A 217 -15.51 -13.11 0.61
N ASN A 218 -14.74 -12.49 1.50
CA ASN A 218 -14.10 -11.21 1.25
C ASN A 218 -12.59 -11.37 1.33
N VAL A 219 -11.88 -10.92 0.30
CA VAL A 219 -10.41 -10.91 0.28
C VAL A 219 -9.92 -9.48 0.13
N PHE A 220 -9.05 -9.07 1.04
CA PHE A 220 -8.46 -7.76 1.13
C PHE A 220 -6.94 -7.86 1.06
N VAL A 221 -6.31 -6.80 0.57
CA VAL A 221 -4.89 -6.54 0.78
C VAL A 221 -4.82 -5.23 1.54
N ALA A 222 -4.33 -5.29 2.76
CA ALA A 222 -4.38 -4.18 3.70
C ALA A 222 -3.01 -3.98 4.35
N GLU A 223 -2.79 -2.80 4.93
CA GLU A 223 -1.64 -2.53 5.77
C GLU A 223 -1.67 -3.41 7.02
N GLU A 224 -0.48 -3.86 7.45
CA GLU A 224 -0.32 -4.63 8.68
C GLU A 224 -1.00 -3.94 9.88
N GLY A 225 -1.76 -4.72 10.64
CA GLY A 225 -2.45 -4.25 11.84
C GLY A 225 -3.82 -3.64 11.59
N TRP A 226 -4.23 -3.49 10.33
CA TRP A 226 -5.57 -3.01 9.96
C TRP A 226 -6.69 -3.85 10.58
N VAL A 227 -6.57 -5.20 10.58
CA VAL A 227 -7.55 -6.10 11.21
C VAL A 227 -7.74 -5.77 12.69
N GLY A 228 -6.65 -5.45 13.40
CA GLY A 228 -6.70 -5.06 14.81
C GLY A 228 -7.48 -3.76 15.06
N GLN A 229 -7.51 -2.83 14.10
CA GLN A 229 -8.30 -1.60 14.19
C GLN A 229 -9.80 -1.85 14.01
N LEU A 230 -10.17 -2.86 13.19
CA LEU A 230 -11.56 -3.24 12.98
C LEU A 230 -12.19 -3.90 14.21
N ARG A 231 -11.38 -4.63 15.00
CA ARG A 231 -11.82 -5.25 16.26
C ARG A 231 -12.48 -4.25 17.21
N ASN A 232 -11.99 -3.02 17.25
CA ASN A 232 -12.51 -1.97 18.12
C ASN A 232 -13.82 -1.34 17.62
N LYS A 233 -14.28 -1.67 16.42
CA LYS A 233 -15.41 -1.01 15.75
C LYS A 233 -16.67 -1.87 15.60
N SER A 234 -16.65 -3.16 16.00
CA SER A 234 -17.77 -4.11 15.82
C SER A 234 -18.43 -4.03 14.43
N LEU A 235 -17.61 -3.92 13.38
CA LEU A 235 -18.06 -3.80 11.99
C LEU A 235 -18.23 -5.17 11.35
N ARG A 236 -19.23 -5.30 10.47
CA ARG A 236 -19.30 -6.45 9.55
C ARG A 236 -18.32 -6.26 8.40
N THR A 237 -17.85 -7.35 7.81
CA THR A 237 -16.84 -7.32 6.74
C THR A 237 -17.34 -6.71 5.44
N ASP A 238 -18.65 -6.72 5.20
CA ASP A 238 -19.34 -6.05 4.09
C ASP A 238 -19.56 -4.55 4.30
N GLU A 239 -19.44 -4.06 5.54
CA GLU A 239 -19.51 -2.64 5.91
C GLU A 239 -18.14 -1.94 5.80
N VAL A 240 -17.08 -2.72 5.58
CA VAL A 240 -15.72 -2.22 5.45
C VAL A 240 -15.55 -1.52 4.10
N SER A 241 -15.54 -0.19 4.17
CA SER A 241 -15.43 0.67 3.00
C SER A 241 -14.01 1.11 2.68
N GLU A 242 -13.15 1.33 3.66
CA GLU A 242 -11.79 1.86 3.45
C GLU A 242 -10.71 0.88 3.87
N VAL A 243 -9.86 0.50 2.90
CA VAL A 243 -8.79 -0.49 3.07
C VAL A 243 -7.47 0.21 2.78
N PRO A 244 -6.72 0.64 3.82
CA PRO A 244 -5.40 1.23 3.65
C PRO A 244 -4.40 0.15 3.26
N PHE A 245 -3.45 0.47 2.40
CA PHE A 245 -2.29 -0.35 2.10
C PHE A 245 -1.11 0.54 1.67
N VAL A 246 0.09 0.00 1.73
CA VAL A 246 1.34 0.74 1.59
C VAL A 246 2.05 0.33 0.31
N LEU A 247 2.37 1.31 -0.53
CA LEU A 247 3.20 1.11 -1.72
C LEU A 247 4.63 1.53 -1.42
N LYS A 248 5.63 0.81 -1.91
CA LYS A 248 6.99 1.35 -2.10
C LYS A 248 7.03 2.10 -3.43
N TRP A 249 7.85 3.13 -3.52
CA TRP A 249 8.04 3.88 -4.75
C TRP A 249 9.52 4.18 -5.00
N SER A 250 9.87 4.32 -6.27
CA SER A 250 11.19 4.74 -6.72
C SER A 250 11.07 5.60 -7.98
N VAL A 251 12.13 6.33 -8.31
CA VAL A 251 12.18 7.12 -9.55
C VAL A 251 12.69 6.25 -10.69
N THR A 252 11.81 5.98 -11.65
CA THR A 252 12.07 5.07 -12.77
C THR A 252 12.08 5.74 -14.15
N ARG A 253 11.59 6.98 -14.26
CA ARG A 253 11.49 7.70 -15.54
C ARG A 253 12.40 8.92 -15.58
N GLY A 254 12.83 9.31 -16.78
CA GLY A 254 13.68 10.49 -16.97
C GLY A 254 15.11 10.33 -16.45
N LEU A 255 15.56 9.10 -16.22
CA LEU A 255 16.90 8.71 -15.80
C LEU A 255 17.35 7.50 -16.63
N PRO A 256 18.66 7.22 -16.72
CA PRO A 256 19.17 5.94 -17.21
C PRO A 256 18.47 4.75 -16.53
N PRO A 257 18.34 3.59 -17.19
CA PRO A 257 17.79 2.39 -16.56
C PRO A 257 18.58 2.05 -15.28
N GLY A 258 17.84 1.81 -14.19
CA GLY A 258 18.39 1.28 -12.95
C GLY A 258 19.00 -0.11 -13.13
N PRO A 259 19.83 -0.58 -12.19
CA PRO A 259 20.35 -1.94 -12.25
C PRO A 259 19.19 -2.95 -12.31
N GLU A 260 19.33 -3.98 -13.14
CA GLU A 260 18.36 -5.07 -13.28
C GLU A 260 18.35 -5.99 -12.05
N LEU A 261 19.45 -5.98 -11.28
CA LEU A 261 19.63 -6.77 -10.06
C LEU A 261 19.44 -5.90 -8.82
N ASP A 262 18.77 -6.48 -7.82
CA ASP A 262 18.64 -5.91 -6.48
C ASP A 262 20.02 -5.88 -5.80
N ASP A 263 20.73 -4.77 -5.92
CA ASP A 263 22.06 -4.58 -5.31
C ASP A 263 22.02 -3.56 -4.14
N GLY A 264 21.02 -2.68 -4.08
CA GLY A 264 20.90 -1.66 -3.03
C GLY A 264 22.10 -0.70 -2.93
N GLY A 265 23.04 -0.76 -3.89
CA GLY A 265 24.25 0.04 -3.91
C GLY A 265 24.02 1.51 -4.27
N GLU A 266 25.08 2.30 -4.19
CA GLU A 266 25.06 3.70 -4.61
C GLU A 266 24.75 3.81 -6.11
N CYS A 267 23.99 4.85 -6.47
CA CYS A 267 23.66 5.10 -7.86
C CYS A 267 24.86 5.73 -8.60
N ALA A 268 24.87 5.63 -9.93
CA ALA A 268 25.89 6.28 -10.74
C ALA A 268 25.91 7.81 -10.51
N ASP A 269 27.11 8.40 -10.56
CA ASP A 269 27.33 9.82 -10.30
C ASP A 269 26.48 10.76 -11.17
N GLU A 270 26.21 10.34 -12.42
CA GLU A 270 25.30 11.04 -13.34
C GLU A 270 23.87 11.11 -12.79
N VAL A 271 23.34 9.97 -12.32
CA VAL A 271 22.00 9.87 -11.74
C VAL A 271 21.92 10.72 -10.47
N ARG A 272 22.93 10.63 -9.60
CA ARG A 272 23.00 11.41 -8.35
C ARG A 272 22.87 12.91 -8.62
N ARG A 273 23.64 13.45 -9.58
CA ARG A 273 23.60 14.89 -9.96
C ARG A 273 22.25 15.31 -10.52
N ILE A 274 21.55 14.42 -11.21
CA ILE A 274 20.25 14.71 -11.83
C ILE A 274 19.12 14.62 -10.79
N LEU A 275 19.13 13.63 -9.91
CA LEU A 275 18.00 13.32 -9.03
C LEU A 275 18.12 13.93 -7.63
N CYS A 276 19.23 13.68 -6.92
CA CYS A 276 19.41 14.10 -5.53
C CYS A 276 20.05 15.49 -5.50
N LYS A 277 19.21 16.53 -5.46
CA LYS A 277 19.63 17.93 -5.60
C LYS A 277 20.18 18.54 -4.32
N SER A 278 19.92 17.92 -3.17
CA SER A 278 20.45 18.41 -1.90
C SER A 278 21.96 18.19 -1.81
N ARG A 279 22.65 19.03 -1.02
CA ARG A 279 24.08 18.89 -0.78
C ARG A 279 24.41 17.75 0.18
N HIS A 280 23.55 17.56 1.18
CA HIS A 280 23.67 16.53 2.21
C HIS A 280 22.73 15.37 1.92
N SER A 281 22.89 14.78 0.74
CA SER A 281 22.05 13.66 0.31
C SER A 281 22.81 12.64 -0.52
N SER A 282 22.48 11.38 -0.26
CA SER A 282 23.00 10.22 -0.97
C SER A 282 21.96 9.70 -1.96
N CYS A 283 22.46 9.04 -3.01
CA CYS A 283 21.64 8.46 -4.06
C CYS A 283 21.86 6.96 -4.11
N TRP A 284 20.76 6.21 -4.15
CA TRP A 284 20.77 4.77 -4.03
C TRP A 284 19.95 4.12 -5.13
N ASN A 285 20.42 2.98 -5.60
CA ASN A 285 19.62 2.09 -6.42
C ASN A 285 18.45 1.59 -5.57
N ALA A 286 17.23 1.63 -6.12
CA ALA A 286 16.05 1.18 -5.40
C ALA A 286 16.17 -0.31 -5.07
N MET A 287 15.68 -0.70 -3.89
CA MET A 287 15.66 -2.10 -3.48
C MET A 287 14.38 -2.43 -2.67
N PRO A 288 13.61 -3.45 -3.08
CA PRO A 288 13.74 -4.22 -4.31
C PRO A 288 13.14 -3.47 -5.51
N GLY A 289 13.54 -3.86 -6.72
CA GLY A 289 13.00 -3.37 -7.98
C GLY A 289 13.74 -2.18 -8.61
N PRO A 290 13.32 -1.73 -9.80
CA PRO A 290 14.08 -0.79 -10.60
C PRO A 290 13.99 0.64 -10.07
N GLY A 291 14.93 1.47 -10.53
CA GLY A 291 14.93 2.91 -10.32
C GLY A 291 15.83 3.34 -9.17
N TYR A 292 15.59 4.56 -8.68
CA TYR A 292 16.49 5.21 -7.72
C TYR A 292 15.72 5.94 -6.63
N THR A 293 16.36 6.09 -5.47
CA THR A 293 15.87 6.88 -4.35
C THR A 293 16.96 7.82 -3.85
N CYS A 294 16.56 8.90 -3.18
CA CYS A 294 17.47 9.81 -2.51
C CYS A 294 17.18 9.79 -1.02
N GLN A 295 18.23 9.95 -0.22
CA GLN A 295 18.14 10.01 1.24
C GLN A 295 18.97 11.17 1.74
N CYS A 296 18.51 11.85 2.79
CA CYS A 296 19.38 12.77 3.51
C CYS A 296 20.49 11.98 4.22
N GLU A 297 21.69 12.54 4.25
CA GLU A 297 22.81 11.97 5.00
C GLU A 297 22.51 11.93 6.50
N ASP A 298 23.18 11.03 7.23
CA ASP A 298 23.00 10.89 8.67
C ASP A 298 23.21 12.23 9.39
N GLY A 299 22.22 12.62 10.20
CA GLY A 299 22.21 13.89 10.93
C GLY A 299 21.60 15.07 10.18
N TYR A 300 21.13 14.88 8.94
CA TYR A 300 20.40 15.88 8.17
C TYR A 300 18.94 15.47 7.94
N ASP A 301 18.03 16.44 8.03
CA ASP A 301 16.61 16.24 7.79
C ASP A 301 16.12 17.16 6.66
N GLY A 302 15.11 16.71 5.90
CA GLY A 302 14.49 17.52 4.87
C GLY A 302 14.10 16.73 3.62
N ASN A 303 14.22 17.38 2.46
CA ASN A 303 13.87 16.78 1.19
C ASN A 303 15.13 16.60 0.31
N PRO A 304 15.64 15.38 0.12
CA PRO A 304 16.88 15.17 -0.61
C PRO A 304 16.77 15.47 -2.12
N TYR A 305 15.56 15.61 -2.64
CA TYR A 305 15.27 15.94 -4.03
C TYR A 305 15.25 17.46 -4.31
N LEU A 306 15.42 18.30 -3.28
CA LEU A 306 15.44 19.75 -3.38
C LEU A 306 16.82 20.33 -3.09
N ALA A 307 17.16 21.42 -3.78
CA ALA A 307 18.36 22.20 -3.50
C ALA A 307 18.09 23.33 -2.50
N GLY A 308 19.16 23.82 -1.86
CA GLY A 308 19.13 25.01 -1.00
C GLY A 308 18.25 24.82 0.24
N ALA A 309 17.49 25.85 0.61
CA ALA A 309 16.72 25.90 1.86
C ALA A 309 15.54 24.90 1.95
N GLY A 310 15.21 24.19 0.86
CA GLY A 310 14.25 23.07 0.88
C GLY A 310 14.91 21.69 0.93
N GLY A 311 16.25 21.63 0.82
CA GLY A 311 17.03 20.41 0.86
C GLY A 311 17.23 19.86 2.28
N CYS A 312 18.11 18.87 2.41
CA CYS A 312 18.55 18.33 3.69
C CYS A 312 19.44 19.36 4.42
N GLN A 313 19.11 19.64 5.69
CA GLN A 313 19.76 20.66 6.55
C GLN A 313 20.05 20.13 7.94
#